data_AF-A0A388T6Q2-F1
#
_entry.id   AF-A0A388T6Q2-F1
#
_cell.length_a   1.000
_cell.length_b   1.000
_cell.length_c   1.000
_cell.angle_alpha   90.00
_cell.angle_beta   90.00
_cell.angle_gamma   90.00
#
_symmetry.space_group_name_H-M   'P 1'
#
loop_
_entity.id
_entity.type
_entity.pdbx_description
1 polymer ?
#
loop_
_entity_poly.entity_id
_entity_poly.type
_entity_poly.pdbx_seq_one_letter_code
_entity_poly.pdbx_strand_id
1 'polypeptide(L)'
;MRRRELYDAASGRGGPRLLPWTSPEGKPCCLSSDGRGYLSTLADSIETVQLSMGQELLEYARDATAPRVPAKSLIMRSGSG
;
A
#
# COMPACT_ATOMS: atom_id res chain seq x y z
N MET A 1 3.14 7.24 -29.90
CA MET A 1 1.94 7.73 -29.20
C MET A 1 1.77 6.98 -27.88
N ARG A 2 0.99 7.53 -26.93
CA ARG A 2 0.44 6.88 -25.73
C ARG A 2 1.08 6.98 -24.34
N ARG A 3 2.20 7.68 -24.11
CA ARG A 3 2.56 8.02 -22.70
C ARG A 3 1.71 9.17 -22.15
N ARG A 4 1.36 10.15 -23.00
CA ARG A 4 0.54 11.32 -22.63
C ARG A 4 -0.92 10.93 -22.32
N GLU A 5 -1.52 10.06 -23.12
CA GLU A 5 -2.90 9.59 -22.91
C GLU A 5 -3.10 8.81 -21.59
N LEU A 6 -2.07 8.09 -21.12
CA LEU A 6 -2.11 7.41 -19.83
C LEU A 6 -2.13 8.40 -18.65
N TYR A 7 -1.51 9.57 -18.82
CA TYR A 7 -1.49 10.63 -17.80
C TYR A 7 -2.78 11.45 -17.78
N ASP A 8 -3.40 11.73 -18.93
CA ASP A 8 -4.67 12.46 -18.99
C ASP A 8 -5.81 11.70 -18.29
N ALA A 9 -5.76 10.37 -18.33
CA ALA A 9 -6.72 9.49 -17.68
C ALA A 9 -6.56 9.43 -16.14
N ALA A 10 -5.34 9.62 -15.62
CA ALA A 10 -5.09 9.80 -14.19
C ALA A 10 -5.55 11.18 -13.67
N SER A 11 -5.81 12.13 -14.57
CA SER A 11 -6.04 13.55 -14.25
C SER A 11 -7.52 13.95 -14.13
N GLY A 12 -8.46 13.02 -14.31
CA GLY A 12 -9.90 13.28 -14.11
C GLY A 12 -10.54 14.23 -15.14
N ARG A 13 -9.96 14.41 -16.33
CA ARG A 13 -10.57 15.18 -17.43
C ARG A 13 -10.49 14.40 -18.74
N GLY A 14 -11.34 13.37 -18.88
CA GLY A 14 -11.75 12.84 -20.19
C GLY A 14 -11.41 11.38 -20.50
N GLY A 15 -10.86 10.60 -19.57
CA GLY A 15 -10.51 9.18 -19.79
C GLY A 15 -10.72 8.31 -18.56
N PRO A 16 -10.64 6.97 -18.70
CA PRO A 16 -10.86 6.03 -17.60
C PRO A 16 -9.83 6.20 -16.47
N ARG A 17 -10.28 6.33 -15.23
CA ARG A 17 -9.42 6.47 -14.04
C ARG A 17 -8.53 5.24 -13.88
N LEU A 18 -7.23 5.44 -13.67
CA LEU A 18 -6.33 4.38 -13.22
C LEU A 18 -6.62 4.06 -11.74
N LEU A 19 -6.78 2.78 -11.42
CA LEU A 19 -6.96 2.30 -10.05
C LEU A 19 -5.58 2.06 -9.39
N PRO A 20 -5.46 2.20 -8.06
CA PRO A 20 -4.19 2.03 -7.36
C PRO A 20 -3.73 0.57 -7.24
N TRP A 21 -4.39 -0.36 -7.95
CA TRP A 21 -4.02 -1.77 -8.04
C TRP A 21 -3.97 -2.25 -9.50
N THR A 22 -3.26 -3.36 -9.71
CA THR A 22 -3.17 -4.05 -10.99
C THR A 22 -4.22 -5.16 -11.12
N SER A 23 -4.43 -5.65 -12.34
CA SER A 23 -5.15 -6.92 -12.57
C SER A 23 -4.36 -8.09 -11.97
N PRO A 24 -4.97 -9.29 -11.84
CA PRO A 24 -4.27 -10.50 -11.41
C PRO A 24 -3.04 -10.84 -12.26
N GLU A 25 -3.05 -10.45 -13.54
CA GLU A 25 -1.93 -10.63 -14.47
C GLU A 25 -0.87 -9.52 -14.38
N GLY A 26 -0.99 -8.62 -13.41
CA GLY A 26 -0.05 -7.51 -13.18
C GLY A 26 -0.19 -6.33 -14.15
N LYS A 27 -1.31 -6.24 -14.90
CA LYS A 27 -1.54 -5.13 -15.84
C LYS A 27 -2.21 -3.94 -15.15
N PRO A 28 -1.99 -2.69 -15.61
CA PRO A 28 -2.73 -1.53 -15.11
C PRO A 28 -4.25 -1.76 -15.17
N CYS A 29 -4.95 -1.45 -14.08
CA CYS A 29 -6.41 -1.59 -14.00
C CYS A 29 -7.07 -0.22 -14.12
N CYS A 30 -7.98 -0.05 -15.08
CA CYS A 30 -8.66 1.23 -15.31
C CYS A 30 -10.17 1.10 -15.14
N LEU A 31 -10.79 2.10 -14.51
CA LEU A 31 -12.23 2.24 -14.38
C LEU A 31 -12.75 3.29 -15.36
N SER A 32 -13.59 2.87 -16.31
CA SER A 32 -14.35 3.78 -17.16
C SER A 32 -15.57 4.31 -16.41
N SER A 33 -15.43 5.48 -15.78
CA SER A 33 -16.49 6.17 -15.04
C SER A 33 -16.29 7.69 -15.18
N ASP A 34 -17.36 8.44 -14.96
CA ASP A 34 -17.34 9.90 -14.81
C ASP A 34 -16.92 10.36 -13.40
N GLY A 35 -16.42 9.43 -12.57
CA GLY A 35 -16.04 9.67 -11.17
C GLY A 35 -17.22 9.63 -10.21
N ARG A 36 -18.40 9.17 -10.65
CA ARG A 36 -19.61 9.06 -9.83
C ARG A 36 -20.24 7.68 -9.96
N GLY A 37 -21.23 7.45 -9.10
CA GLY A 37 -22.05 6.25 -9.11
C GLY A 37 -21.38 5.05 -8.46
N TYR A 38 -22.11 3.93 -8.47
CA TYR A 38 -21.80 2.74 -7.69
C TYR A 38 -20.38 2.20 -7.94
N LEU A 39 -19.92 2.13 -9.20
CA LEU A 39 -18.60 1.60 -9.50
C LEU A 39 -17.46 2.50 -9.00
N SER A 40 -17.64 3.82 -9.01
CA SER A 40 -16.66 4.74 -8.44
C SER A 40 -16.60 4.58 -6.93
N THR A 41 -17.75 4.54 -6.26
CA THR A 41 -17.85 4.30 -4.81
C THR A 41 -17.27 2.93 -4.41
N LEU A 42 -17.49 1.90 -5.23
CA LEU A 42 -16.93 0.58 -5.00
C LEU A 42 -15.40 0.59 -5.13
N ALA A 43 -14.85 1.29 -6.13
CA ALA A 43 -13.41 1.46 -6.25
C ALA A 43 -12.81 2.18 -5.02
N ASP A 44 -13.44 3.25 -4.54
CA ASP A 44 -12.98 3.97 -3.35
C ASP A 44 -13.08 3.09 -2.08
N SER A 45 -14.10 2.25 -2.00
CA SER A 45 -14.26 1.28 -0.90
C SER A 45 -13.14 0.23 -0.91
N ILE A 46 -12.81 -0.31 -2.09
CA ILE A 46 -11.71 -1.28 -2.24
C ILE A 46 -10.37 -0.61 -1.90
N GLU A 47 -10.14 0.62 -2.38
CA GLU A 47 -8.94 1.40 -2.04
C GLU A 47 -8.80 1.57 -0.52
N THR A 48 -9.90 1.88 0.17
CA THR A 48 -9.92 2.03 1.63
C THR A 48 -9.50 0.74 2.33
N VAL A 49 -10.03 -0.42 1.91
CA VAL A 49 -9.65 -1.72 2.47
C VAL A 49 -8.16 -2.01 2.20
N GLN A 50 -7.68 -1.78 0.98
CA GLN A 50 -6.27 -1.97 0.62
C GLN A 50 -5.32 -1.10 1.45
N LEU A 51 -5.67 0.17 1.67
CA LEU A 51 -4.87 1.08 2.48
C LEU A 51 -4.86 0.67 3.96
N SER A 52 -6.00 0.22 4.51
CA SER A 52 -6.06 -0.30 5.88
C SER A 52 -5.16 -1.53 6.07
N MET A 53 -5.28 -2.50 5.16
CA MET A 53 -4.42 -3.69 5.18
C MET A 53 -2.93 -3.33 5.03
N GLY A 54 -2.63 -2.36 4.15
CA GLY A 54 -1.27 -1.86 3.99
C GLY A 54 -0.72 -1.21 5.25
N GLN A 55 -1.54 -0.47 5.99
CA GLN A 55 -1.15 0.12 7.27
C GLN A 55 -0.81 -0.96 8.31
N GLU A 56 -1.69 -1.94 8.50
CA GLU A 56 -1.46 -3.06 9.43
C GLU A 56 -0.18 -3.84 9.09
N LEU A 57 0.06 -4.10 7.80
CA LEU A 57 1.26 -4.79 7.35
C LEU A 57 2.53 -3.98 7.64
N LEU A 58 2.47 -2.66 7.47
CA LEU A 58 3.60 -1.77 7.77
C LEU A 58 3.89 -1.70 9.27
N GLU A 59 2.87 -1.69 10.11
CA GLU A 59 3.01 -1.77 11.57
C GLU A 59 3.72 -3.07 11.96
N TYR A 60 3.26 -4.21 11.45
CA TYR A 60 3.92 -5.50 11.68
C TYR A 60 5.38 -5.51 11.18
N ALA A 61 5.63 -4.97 9.98
CA ALA A 61 6.98 -4.94 9.41
C ALA A 61 7.95 -4.11 10.27
N ARG A 62 7.49 -3.01 10.88
CA ARG A 62 8.30 -2.20 11.80
C ARG A 62 8.73 -3.01 13.03
N ASP A 63 7.82 -3.80 13.60
CA ASP A 63 8.13 -4.67 14.73
C ASP A 63 9.06 -5.82 14.33
N ALA A 64 8.78 -6.47 13.20
CA ALA A 64 9.58 -7.58 12.70
C ALA A 64 11.02 -7.18 12.32
N THR A 65 11.22 -5.92 11.93
CA THR A 65 12.53 -5.36 11.56
C THR A 65 13.17 -4.54 12.67
N ALA A 66 12.54 -4.42 13.83
CA ALA A 66 13.11 -3.69 14.97
C ALA A 66 14.46 -4.32 15.37
N PRO A 67 15.50 -3.51 15.63
CA PRO A 67 16.77 -4.03 16.09
C PRO A 67 16.58 -4.87 17.35
N ARG A 68 17.05 -6.12 17.33
CA ARG A 68 17.15 -6.90 18.56
C ARG A 68 18.10 -6.20 19.50
N VAL A 69 17.60 -5.71 20.64
CA VAL A 69 18.47 -5.32 21.74
C VAL A 69 19.15 -6.60 22.21
N PRO A 70 20.49 -6.75 22.09
CA PRO A 70 21.14 -7.89 22.70
C PRO A 70 20.83 -7.82 24.18
N ALA A 71 20.29 -8.91 24.73
CA ALA A 71 20.13 -9.04 26.17
C ALA A 71 21.50 -8.74 26.76
N LYS A 72 21.66 -7.57 27.40
CA LYS A 72 22.89 -7.22 28.09
C LYS A 72 23.15 -8.39 29.00
N SER A 73 24.25 -9.08 28.68
CA SER A 73 24.72 -10.23 29.40
C SER A 73 24.79 -9.84 30.87
N LEU A 74 23.79 -10.25 31.64
CA LEU A 74 23.78 -10.17 33.10
C LEU A 74 24.74 -11.25 33.62
N ILE A 75 25.98 -11.22 33.14
CA ILE A 75 27.13 -11.82 33.78
C ILE A 75 27.75 -10.70 34.60
N MET A 76 27.04 -10.33 35.66
CA MET A 76 27.70 -9.71 36.80
C MET A 76 28.63 -10.79 37.34
N ARG A 77 29.93 -10.60 37.07
CA ARG A 77 31.05 -11.36 37.63
C ARG A 77 30.90 -11.37 39.15
N SER A 78 30.38 -12.46 39.72
CA SER A 78 30.68 -12.81 41.11
C SER A 78 32.07 -13.43 41.10
N GLY A 79 33.08 -12.57 41.16
CA GLY A 79 34.44 -12.94 41.48
C GLY A 79 34.62 -12.83 43.00
N SER A 80 35.10 -13.94 43.58
CA SER A 80 35.85 -14.09 44.83
C SER A 80 35.85 -12.97 45.88
N GLY A 81 35.46 -13.36 47.08
CA GLY A 81 35.94 -12.86 48.37
C GLY A 81 35.70 -13.94 49.41
#